data_AF-A0A147BIN5-F1
#
_entry.id   AF-A0A147BIN5-F1
#
_cell.length_a   1.000
_cell.length_b   1.000
_cell.length_c   1.000
_cell.angle_alpha   90.00
_cell.angle_beta   90.00
_cell.angle_gamma   90.00
#
_symmetry.space_group_name_H-M   'P 1'
#
loop_
_entity.id
_entity.type
_entity.pdbx_description
1 polymer ?
#
loop_
_entity_poly.entity_id
_entity_poly.type
_entity_poly.pdbx_seq_one_letter_code
_entity_poly.pdbx_strand_id
1 'polypeptide(L)'
;NRPVVTEFGTKCYPDPCKNIFSRFFAALVPSDLTDNNFGNIYTLGDELFCTSETCFVWKVDQDSLEALQRYDLNRLVSVNLASAHPITQEDGTTYNLGASFISGLKYHIVKIPPPCKGESGLKRASVAYHIPSSWKTTFSYYHSFGMTPNYVVFVEQPLLVNTMRLIGSRIKGYSFKDCFDWVPKEKTKFVVVERSTGQVLRTRFVTDPLFFFHAVNAFEDDGHVVFDMVAYEDASIMDRYYLDRIRESGEADFDPDNQGHFRRFVIPVAKANSV
;
A
#
# COMPACT_ATOMS: atom_id res chain seq x y z
N ASN A 1 23.39 2.68 -20.26
CA ASN A 1 23.05 2.97 -18.86
C ASN A 1 21.95 4.01 -18.79
N ARG A 2 20.68 3.59 -18.77
CA ARG A 2 19.51 4.49 -18.62
C ARG A 2 18.40 3.74 -17.87
N PRO A 3 17.53 4.41 -17.10
CA PRO A 3 16.33 3.79 -16.53
C PRO A 3 15.50 3.08 -17.59
N VAL A 4 15.29 1.77 -17.40
CA VAL A 4 14.49 0.91 -18.30
C VAL A 4 13.13 0.52 -17.70
N VAL A 5 12.94 0.77 -16.40
CA VAL A 5 11.68 0.60 -15.66
C VAL A 5 11.30 1.94 -15.05
N THR A 6 9.99 2.24 -15.01
CA THR A 6 9.48 3.46 -14.38
C THR A 6 9.39 3.22 -12.89
N GLU A 7 10.01 4.11 -12.12
CA GLU A 7 10.01 4.12 -10.66
C GLU A 7 8.97 5.11 -10.13
N PHE A 8 8.91 5.26 -8.80
CA PHE A 8 7.95 6.15 -8.14
C PHE A 8 7.96 7.58 -8.69
N GLY A 9 9.12 8.25 -8.68
CA GLY A 9 9.30 9.63 -9.16
C GLY A 9 10.10 9.75 -10.46
N THR A 10 10.54 8.64 -11.07
CA THR A 10 11.47 8.64 -12.21
C THR A 10 10.92 7.82 -13.37
N LYS A 11 10.89 8.41 -14.56
CA LYS A 11 10.33 7.80 -15.77
C LYS A 11 11.36 6.90 -16.45
N CYS A 12 10.90 5.78 -17.03
CA CYS A 12 11.76 4.99 -17.92
C CYS A 12 11.98 5.68 -19.26
N TYR A 13 13.07 5.34 -19.94
CA TYR A 13 13.26 5.72 -21.33
C TYR A 13 12.42 4.80 -22.24
N PRO A 14 11.86 5.33 -23.35
CA PRO A 14 11.15 4.50 -24.32
C PRO A 14 12.06 3.42 -24.90
N ASP A 15 11.54 2.20 -25.03
CA ASP A 15 12.19 1.12 -25.75
C ASP A 15 12.19 1.44 -27.26
N PRO A 16 13.36 1.67 -27.89
CA PRO A 16 13.44 2.03 -29.30
C PRO A 16 12.98 0.90 -30.22
N CYS A 17 12.91 -0.34 -29.72
CA CYS A 17 12.50 -1.52 -30.49
C CYS A 17 10.97 -1.75 -30.47
N LYS A 18 10.18 -0.95 -29.75
CA LYS A 18 8.72 -1.13 -29.62
C LYS A 18 7.93 -0.03 -30.34
N ASN A 19 7.15 -0.45 -31.33
CA ASN A 19 6.22 0.39 -32.08
C ASN A 19 5.09 0.93 -31.18
N ILE A 20 4.47 2.06 -31.52
CA ILE A 20 3.43 2.71 -30.70
C ILE A 20 2.31 1.74 -30.28
N PHE A 21 1.89 0.85 -31.18
CA PHE A 21 0.84 -0.15 -30.91
C PHE A 21 1.25 -1.21 -29.88
N SER A 22 2.49 -1.69 -29.87
CA SER A 22 2.95 -2.68 -28.89
C SER A 22 3.14 -2.07 -27.50
N ARG A 23 3.42 -0.75 -27.42
CA ARG A 23 3.44 -0.02 -26.15
C ARG A 23 2.06 0.09 -25.50
N PHE A 24 0.99 0.15 -26.29
CA PHE A 24 -0.39 0.27 -25.78
C PHE A 24 -0.86 -1.00 -25.08
N PHE A 25 -0.60 -2.17 -25.67
CA PHE A 25 -0.95 -3.45 -25.05
C PHE A 25 -0.08 -3.79 -23.82
N ALA A 26 1.18 -3.34 -23.79
CA ALA A 26 2.05 -3.57 -22.64
C ALA A 26 1.65 -2.72 -21.42
N ALA A 27 1.15 -1.50 -21.62
CA ALA A 27 0.82 -0.57 -20.54
C ALA A 27 -0.34 -1.02 -19.60
N LEU A 28 -1.00 -2.13 -19.92
CA LEU A 28 -2.08 -2.74 -19.14
C LEU A 28 -1.59 -3.86 -18.20
N VAL A 29 -0.28 -4.18 -18.18
CA VAL A 29 0.22 -5.40 -17.53
C VAL A 29 1.02 -5.09 -16.27
N PRO A 30 0.75 -5.75 -15.12
CA PRO A 30 1.55 -5.63 -13.89
C PRO A 30 3.02 -6.02 -14.08
N SER A 31 3.33 -6.76 -15.15
CA SER A 31 4.71 -7.14 -15.52
C SER A 31 5.64 -5.96 -15.77
N ASP A 32 5.08 -4.76 -15.95
CA ASP A 32 5.84 -3.53 -16.17
C ASP A 32 6.05 -2.72 -14.89
N LEU A 33 5.52 -3.16 -13.75
CA LEU A 33 5.78 -2.56 -12.44
C LEU A 33 7.23 -2.83 -12.01
N THR A 34 7.79 -1.89 -11.24
CA THR A 34 9.13 -2.06 -10.69
C THR A 34 9.17 -3.17 -9.64
N ASP A 35 10.28 -3.90 -9.61
CA ASP A 35 10.65 -4.85 -8.56
C ASP A 35 11.81 -4.32 -7.70
N ASN A 36 12.05 -3.00 -7.75
CA ASN A 36 12.95 -2.28 -6.89
C ASN A 36 12.40 -2.24 -5.44
N ASN A 37 12.74 -3.25 -4.66
CA ASN A 37 12.16 -3.51 -3.35
C ASN A 37 12.92 -2.84 -2.20
N PHE A 38 13.01 -1.50 -2.25
CA PHE A 38 13.69 -0.67 -1.26
C PHE A 38 12.83 -0.28 -0.04
N GLY A 39 11.53 -0.61 -0.06
CA GLY A 39 10.56 -0.07 0.89
C GLY A 39 10.69 -0.67 2.30
N ASN A 40 10.77 -2.00 2.39
CA ASN A 40 10.90 -2.69 3.67
C ASN A 40 11.46 -4.11 3.49
N ILE A 41 11.91 -4.70 4.60
CA ILE A 41 12.19 -6.13 4.75
C ILE A 41 11.25 -6.72 5.80
N TYR A 42 10.79 -7.96 5.60
CA TYR A 42 9.98 -8.67 6.58
C TYR A 42 10.22 -10.17 6.50
N THR A 43 9.88 -10.87 7.57
CA THR A 43 10.02 -12.34 7.66
C THR A 43 8.67 -13.03 7.60
N LEU A 44 8.65 -14.21 6.97
CA LEU A 44 7.54 -15.16 7.04
C LEU A 44 8.09 -16.48 7.57
N GLY A 45 8.06 -16.67 8.89
CA GLY A 45 8.88 -17.69 9.55
C GLY A 45 10.36 -17.41 9.33
N ASP A 46 11.11 -18.39 8.82
CA ASP A 46 12.56 -18.28 8.60
C ASP A 46 12.92 -17.71 7.21
N GLU A 47 11.94 -17.30 6.41
CA GLU A 47 12.18 -16.71 5.09
C GLU A 47 12.20 -15.18 5.16
N LEU A 48 13.24 -14.55 4.59
CA LEU A 48 13.38 -13.10 4.50
C LEU A 48 12.94 -12.59 3.14
N PHE A 49 12.15 -11.51 3.14
CA PHE A 49 11.63 -10.88 1.94
C PHE A 49 11.93 -9.39 1.93
N CYS A 50 12.29 -8.87 0.76
CA CYS A 50 12.34 -7.44 0.45
C CYS A 50 11.08 -7.05 -0.35
N THR A 51 10.47 -5.92 -0.01
CA THR A 51 9.27 -5.40 -0.66
C THR A 51 9.36 -3.89 -0.91
N SER A 52 8.54 -3.42 -1.83
CA SER A 52 8.18 -2.01 -2.00
C SER A 52 6.66 -1.91 -1.91
N GLU A 53 6.02 -1.23 -2.87
CA GLU A 53 4.57 -1.07 -2.94
C GLU A 53 3.92 -1.72 -4.18
N THR A 54 4.71 -2.47 -4.96
CA THR A 54 4.22 -3.21 -6.14
C THR A 54 3.85 -4.66 -5.80
N CYS A 55 3.36 -5.42 -6.79
CA CYS A 55 3.10 -6.84 -6.63
C CYS A 55 4.37 -7.72 -6.64
N PHE A 56 5.56 -7.15 -6.82
CA PHE A 56 6.80 -7.93 -6.84
C PHE A 56 7.46 -7.96 -5.47
N VAL A 57 7.72 -9.16 -4.98
CA VAL A 57 8.41 -9.38 -3.70
C VAL A 57 9.63 -10.25 -3.96
N TRP A 58 10.76 -9.94 -3.34
CA TRP A 58 12.00 -10.71 -3.50
C TRP A 58 12.28 -11.49 -2.23
N LYS A 59 12.43 -12.81 -2.34
CA LYS A 59 13.04 -13.63 -1.29
C LYS A 59 14.55 -13.46 -1.37
N VAL A 60 15.16 -13.23 -0.22
CA VAL A 60 16.61 -12.98 -0.07
C VAL A 60 17.18 -13.97 0.94
N ASP A 61 18.41 -14.41 0.71
CA ASP A 61 19.16 -15.21 1.67
C ASP A 61 19.62 -14.34 2.85
N GLN A 62 19.38 -14.79 4.09
CA GLN A 62 19.64 -13.96 5.27
C GLN A 62 21.13 -13.73 5.55
N ASP A 63 21.98 -14.67 5.14
CA ASP A 63 23.42 -14.64 5.44
C ASP A 63 24.22 -13.99 4.31
N SER A 64 23.96 -14.40 3.07
CA SER A 64 24.71 -13.94 1.88
C SER A 64 24.12 -12.70 1.23
N LEU A 65 22.86 -12.35 1.55
CA LEU A 65 22.08 -11.28 0.90
C LEU A 65 21.82 -11.52 -0.60
N GLU A 66 22.01 -12.75 -1.10
CA GLU A 66 21.70 -13.09 -2.48
C GLU A 66 20.19 -13.05 -2.75
N ALA A 67 19.81 -12.47 -3.88
CA ALA A 67 18.43 -12.47 -4.35
C ALA A 67 18.05 -13.87 -4.87
N LEU A 68 17.27 -14.61 -4.09
CA LEU A 68 16.96 -16.02 -4.37
C LEU A 68 15.82 -16.19 -5.37
N GLN A 69 14.68 -15.53 -5.10
CA GLN A 69 13.47 -15.74 -5.90
C GLN A 69 12.58 -14.51 -5.89
N ARG A 70 12.14 -14.08 -7.08
CA ARG A 70 11.06 -13.09 -7.23
C ARG A 70 9.69 -13.77 -7.24
N TYR A 71 8.77 -13.23 -6.46
CA TYR A 71 7.36 -13.59 -6.40
C TYR A 71 6.50 -12.50 -7.03
N ASP A 72 5.37 -12.91 -7.62
CA ASP A 72 4.38 -12.05 -8.27
C ASP A 72 3.03 -12.24 -7.57
N LEU A 73 2.65 -11.29 -6.71
CA LEU A 73 1.40 -11.32 -5.94
C LEU A 73 0.16 -11.23 -6.84
N ASN A 74 0.28 -10.68 -8.06
CA ASN A 74 -0.83 -10.66 -9.00
C ASN A 74 -1.11 -12.08 -9.50
N ARG A 75 -0.09 -12.91 -9.69
CA ARG A 75 -0.28 -14.33 -10.02
C ARG A 75 -0.76 -15.17 -8.85
N LEU A 76 -0.30 -14.88 -7.65
CA LEU A 76 -0.64 -15.66 -6.46
C LEU A 76 -2.06 -15.35 -5.93
N VAL A 77 -2.40 -14.06 -5.83
CA VAL A 77 -3.62 -13.60 -5.14
C VAL A 77 -4.36 -12.47 -5.87
N SER A 78 -4.06 -12.21 -7.15
CA SER A 78 -4.69 -11.14 -7.95
C SER A 78 -4.54 -9.73 -7.35
N VAL A 79 -3.46 -9.48 -6.62
CA VAL A 79 -3.12 -8.18 -6.03
C VAL A 79 -2.08 -7.47 -6.89
N ASN A 80 -2.34 -6.23 -7.29
CA ASN A 80 -1.48 -5.44 -8.18
C ASN A 80 -0.52 -4.52 -7.42
N LEU A 81 -0.93 -4.01 -6.26
CA LEU A 81 -0.11 -3.20 -5.34
C LEU A 81 -0.28 -3.77 -3.93
N ALA A 82 0.80 -3.88 -3.17
CA ALA A 82 0.76 -4.39 -1.81
C ALA A 82 1.60 -3.48 -0.92
N SER A 83 1.13 -3.18 0.28
CA SER A 83 1.87 -2.35 1.24
C SER A 83 3.21 -2.99 1.61
N ALA A 84 4.20 -2.15 1.88
CA ALA A 84 5.49 -2.56 2.44
C ALA A 84 5.41 -2.90 3.94
N HIS A 85 4.25 -2.73 4.58
CA HIS A 85 4.04 -2.82 6.02
C HIS A 85 3.07 -3.96 6.39
N PRO A 86 3.44 -5.24 6.14
CA PRO A 86 2.65 -6.36 6.62
C PRO A 86 2.66 -6.43 8.15
N ILE A 87 1.58 -6.96 8.73
CA ILE A 87 1.44 -7.15 10.18
C ILE A 87 1.41 -8.64 10.49
N THR A 88 2.43 -9.12 11.21
CA THR A 88 2.52 -10.51 11.69
C THR A 88 1.87 -10.63 13.07
N GLN A 89 0.99 -11.62 13.23
CA GLN A 89 0.31 -11.94 14.48
C GLN A 89 1.14 -12.93 15.32
N GLU A 90 0.77 -13.10 16.59
CA GLU A 90 1.44 -14.03 17.52
C GLU A 90 1.44 -15.49 17.04
N ASP A 91 0.43 -15.90 16.27
CA ASP A 91 0.33 -17.24 15.68
C ASP A 91 1.21 -17.41 14.42
N GLY A 92 1.97 -16.39 14.04
CA GLY A 92 2.80 -16.33 12.84
C GLY A 92 2.04 -16.01 11.55
N THR A 93 0.71 -15.86 11.59
CA THR A 93 -0.08 -15.42 10.44
C THR A 93 0.27 -13.97 10.13
N THR A 94 0.63 -13.70 8.88
CA THR A 94 0.91 -12.35 8.41
C THR A 94 -0.25 -11.81 7.57
N TYR A 95 -0.65 -10.58 7.82
CA TYR A 95 -1.65 -9.88 7.03
C TYR A 95 -1.03 -8.71 6.29
N ASN A 96 -1.51 -8.42 5.08
CA ASN A 96 -1.07 -7.26 4.32
C ASN A 96 -2.25 -6.58 3.62
N LEU A 97 -2.14 -5.27 3.42
CA LEU A 97 -3.10 -4.48 2.64
C LEU A 97 -2.62 -4.42 1.19
N GLY A 98 -3.49 -4.77 0.26
CA GLY A 98 -3.23 -4.69 -1.16
C GLY A 98 -4.40 -4.10 -1.94
N ALA A 99 -4.20 -3.87 -3.22
CA ALA A 99 -5.22 -3.39 -4.13
C ALA A 99 -5.10 -4.07 -5.48
N SER A 100 -6.25 -4.27 -6.11
CA SER A 100 -6.33 -4.61 -7.51
C SER A 100 -6.94 -3.45 -8.29
N PHE A 101 -6.47 -3.27 -9.51
CA PHE A 101 -7.05 -2.34 -10.47
C PHE A 101 -7.31 -2.98 -11.84
N ILE A 102 -6.80 -4.19 -12.08
CA ILE A 102 -7.06 -4.96 -13.30
C ILE A 102 -8.35 -5.77 -13.17
N SER A 103 -8.56 -6.43 -12.02
CA SER A 103 -9.77 -7.21 -11.72
C SER A 103 -10.92 -6.36 -11.13
N GLY A 104 -10.81 -5.04 -11.25
CA GLY A 104 -11.70 -4.03 -10.65
C GLY A 104 -11.04 -3.28 -9.49
N LEU A 105 -11.51 -2.07 -9.19
CA LEU A 105 -10.91 -1.21 -8.16
C LEU A 105 -11.35 -1.66 -6.76
N LYS A 106 -10.48 -2.42 -6.10
CA LYS A 106 -10.73 -3.00 -4.78
C LYS A 106 -9.46 -2.98 -3.94
N TYR A 107 -9.64 -2.88 -2.64
CA TYR A 107 -8.60 -3.21 -1.68
C TYR A 107 -8.82 -4.62 -1.13
N HIS A 108 -7.74 -5.22 -0.66
CA HIS A 108 -7.67 -6.59 -0.21
C HIS A 108 -6.91 -6.62 1.09
N ILE A 109 -7.46 -7.33 2.06
CA ILE A 109 -6.64 -7.83 3.17
C ILE A 109 -6.16 -9.21 2.76
N VAL A 110 -4.88 -9.33 2.46
CA VAL A 110 -4.20 -10.58 2.14
C VAL A 110 -3.80 -11.26 3.45
N LYS A 111 -4.07 -12.55 3.57
CA LYS A 111 -3.64 -13.42 4.66
C LYS A 111 -2.58 -14.37 4.15
N ILE A 112 -1.47 -14.44 4.86
CA ILE A 112 -0.32 -15.29 4.59
C ILE A 112 -0.13 -16.19 5.82
N PRO A 113 -0.45 -17.49 5.73
CA PRO A 113 -0.25 -18.39 6.86
C PRO A 113 1.24 -18.60 7.14
N PRO A 114 1.61 -19.06 8.35
CA PRO A 114 2.97 -19.51 8.63
C PRO A 114 3.43 -20.57 7.61
N PRO A 115 4.75 -20.63 7.31
CA PRO A 115 5.29 -21.67 6.44
C PRO A 115 4.99 -23.07 6.99
N CYS A 116 4.80 -24.04 6.09
CA CYS A 116 4.68 -25.45 6.44
C CYS A 116 5.80 -26.25 5.76
N LYS A 117 6.04 -27.50 6.18
CA LYS A 117 7.19 -28.32 5.74
C LYS A 117 7.38 -28.28 4.21
N GLY A 118 8.40 -27.53 3.77
CA GLY A 118 8.82 -27.43 2.37
C GLY A 118 8.07 -26.39 1.52
N GLU A 119 7.11 -25.64 2.08
CA GLU A 119 6.33 -24.65 1.35
C GLU A 119 6.30 -23.29 2.06
N SER A 120 6.76 -22.26 1.33
CA SER A 120 6.72 -20.86 1.75
C SER A 120 5.30 -20.42 2.07
N GLY A 121 5.13 -19.69 3.18
CA GLY A 121 3.84 -19.08 3.54
C GLY A 121 3.29 -18.20 2.42
N LEU A 122 4.16 -17.50 1.68
CA LEU A 122 3.78 -16.60 0.60
C LEU A 122 3.09 -17.31 -0.56
N LYS A 123 3.48 -18.55 -0.89
CA LYS A 123 2.82 -19.36 -1.93
C LYS A 123 1.41 -19.77 -1.54
N ARG A 124 1.12 -19.78 -0.24
CA ARG A 124 -0.19 -20.10 0.35
C ARG A 124 -0.99 -18.86 0.71
N ALA A 125 -0.56 -17.68 0.26
CA ALA A 125 -1.30 -16.44 0.46
C ALA A 125 -2.71 -16.54 -0.14
N SER A 126 -3.68 -15.92 0.52
CA SER A 126 -5.06 -15.83 0.04
C SER A 126 -5.64 -14.46 0.40
N VAL A 127 -6.69 -14.03 -0.30
CA VAL A 127 -7.44 -12.84 0.10
C VAL A 127 -8.40 -13.22 1.22
N ALA A 128 -8.23 -12.61 2.40
CA ALA A 128 -9.15 -12.79 3.51
C ALA A 128 -10.42 -11.95 3.33
N TYR A 129 -10.26 -10.67 2.98
CA TYR A 129 -11.36 -9.72 2.87
C TYR A 129 -11.22 -8.83 1.63
N HIS A 130 -12.35 -8.46 1.04
CA HIS A 130 -12.44 -7.48 -0.03
C HIS A 130 -13.08 -6.19 0.50
N ILE A 131 -12.47 -5.06 0.17
CA ILE A 131 -13.00 -3.73 0.49
C ILE A 131 -13.21 -3.01 -0.85
N PRO A 132 -14.45 -2.65 -1.22
CA PRO A 132 -14.68 -1.92 -2.46
C PRO A 132 -14.10 -0.51 -2.37
N SER A 133 -13.52 -0.01 -3.46
CA SER A 133 -13.16 1.40 -3.58
C SER A 133 -14.40 2.28 -3.46
N SER A 134 -14.30 3.40 -2.73
CA SER A 134 -15.31 4.45 -2.75
C SER A 134 -15.44 5.12 -4.12
N TRP A 135 -14.45 4.96 -5.01
CA TRP A 135 -14.38 5.63 -6.31
C TRP A 135 -14.47 4.62 -7.46
N LYS A 136 -15.04 5.08 -8.58
CA LYS A 136 -15.31 4.22 -9.75
C LYS A 136 -14.14 4.11 -10.73
N THR A 137 -13.31 5.14 -10.81
CA THR A 137 -12.21 5.26 -11.80
C THR A 137 -10.86 5.54 -11.14
N THR A 138 -10.83 5.68 -9.82
CA THR A 138 -9.64 5.91 -9.01
C THR A 138 -9.69 5.04 -7.75
N PHE A 139 -8.59 4.98 -7.01
CA PHE A 139 -8.55 4.37 -5.68
C PHE A 139 -7.62 5.21 -4.79
N SER A 140 -7.83 5.19 -3.47
CA SER A 140 -6.96 5.84 -2.50
C SER A 140 -5.59 5.18 -2.51
N TYR A 141 -4.54 6.00 -2.55
CA TYR A 141 -3.22 5.58 -2.12
C TYR A 141 -3.26 5.19 -0.64
N TYR A 142 -2.56 4.13 -0.29
CA TYR A 142 -2.37 3.66 1.07
C TYR A 142 -0.94 3.15 1.21
N HIS A 143 -0.36 3.39 2.38
CA HIS A 143 1.01 2.97 2.67
C HIS A 143 1.04 1.90 3.76
N SER A 144 0.22 2.05 4.80
CA SER A 144 0.08 1.08 5.88
C SER A 144 -1.38 1.02 6.38
N PHE A 145 -1.65 0.14 7.35
CA PHE A 145 -2.98 -0.08 7.91
C PHE A 145 -2.88 -0.46 9.39
N GLY A 146 -4.00 -0.44 10.12
CA GLY A 146 -4.08 -0.89 11.51
C GLY A 146 -4.73 -2.26 11.64
N MET A 147 -4.33 -3.03 12.65
CA MET A 147 -4.96 -4.29 13.01
C MET A 147 -4.97 -4.46 14.52
N THR A 148 -6.15 -4.78 15.08
CA THR A 148 -6.38 -5.16 16.47
C THR A 148 -6.78 -6.63 16.52
N PRO A 149 -6.95 -7.27 17.70
CA PRO A 149 -7.43 -8.65 17.79
C PRO A 149 -8.73 -8.91 17.01
N ASN A 150 -9.68 -7.97 17.01
CA ASN A 150 -10.99 -8.15 16.38
C ASN A 150 -11.21 -7.32 15.11
N TYR A 151 -10.39 -6.30 14.81
CA TYR A 151 -10.64 -5.38 13.71
C TYR A 151 -9.42 -5.13 12.81
N VAL A 152 -9.70 -4.79 11.56
CA VAL A 152 -8.75 -4.15 10.64
C VAL A 152 -9.21 -2.71 10.41
N VAL A 153 -8.28 -1.77 10.46
CA VAL A 153 -8.51 -0.35 10.17
C VAL A 153 -7.78 0.01 8.88
N PHE A 154 -8.53 0.15 7.80
CA PHE A 154 -8.05 0.72 6.55
C PHE A 154 -8.45 2.18 6.45
N VAL A 155 -7.52 3.06 6.14
CA VAL A 155 -7.78 4.50 5.97
C VAL A 155 -7.80 4.84 4.50
N GLU A 156 -8.99 5.18 4.02
CA GLU A 156 -9.23 5.62 2.65
C GLU A 156 -9.09 7.15 2.59
N GLN A 157 -7.91 7.63 2.21
CA GLN A 157 -7.50 9.04 2.25
C GLN A 157 -7.65 9.73 0.89
N PRO A 158 -7.77 11.07 0.83
CA PRO A 158 -8.05 11.79 -0.42
C PRO A 158 -6.81 12.02 -1.31
N LEU A 159 -5.85 11.09 -1.30
CA LEU A 159 -4.78 11.00 -2.28
C LEU A 159 -5.11 9.89 -3.27
N LEU A 160 -5.69 10.24 -4.41
CA LEU A 160 -6.26 9.28 -5.35
C LEU A 160 -5.26 8.89 -6.44
N VAL A 161 -5.16 7.61 -6.74
CA VAL A 161 -4.44 7.07 -7.88
C VAL A 161 -5.35 7.03 -9.09
N ASN A 162 -4.97 7.78 -10.13
CA ASN A 162 -5.70 7.88 -11.38
C ASN A 162 -5.37 6.70 -12.29
N THR A 163 -6.31 5.77 -12.41
CA THR A 163 -6.09 4.51 -13.15
C THR A 163 -5.88 4.75 -14.64
N MET A 164 -6.51 5.77 -15.23
CA MET A 164 -6.32 6.13 -16.64
C MET A 164 -4.91 6.66 -16.90
N ARG A 165 -4.35 7.46 -15.98
CA ARG A 165 -2.94 7.89 -16.07
C ARG A 165 -1.99 6.72 -15.86
N LEU A 166 -2.31 5.82 -14.93
CA LEU A 166 -1.51 4.61 -14.68
C LEU A 166 -1.42 3.73 -15.95
N ILE A 167 -2.56 3.45 -16.59
CA ILE A 167 -2.64 2.72 -17.86
C ILE A 167 -1.94 3.48 -19.00
N GLY A 168 -2.04 4.81 -19.02
CA GLY A 168 -1.39 5.64 -20.04
C GLY A 168 0.11 5.90 -19.82
N SER A 169 0.68 5.46 -18.69
CA SER A 169 1.98 5.91 -18.19
C SER A 169 3.13 5.67 -19.16
N ARG A 170 3.20 4.49 -19.78
CA ARG A 170 4.23 4.15 -20.79
C ARG A 170 4.12 4.97 -22.08
N ILE A 171 2.92 5.40 -22.45
CA ILE A 171 2.69 6.13 -23.71
C ILE A 171 2.94 7.63 -23.49
N LYS A 172 2.45 8.14 -22.36
CA LYS A 172 2.51 9.56 -22.02
C LYS A 172 3.77 9.94 -21.25
N GLY A 173 4.56 8.95 -20.83
CA GLY A 173 5.75 9.16 -20.02
C GLY A 173 5.38 9.70 -18.64
N TYR A 174 4.46 9.05 -17.94
CA TYR A 174 4.15 9.36 -16.55
C TYR A 174 4.96 8.45 -15.60
N SER A 175 5.44 9.02 -14.51
CA SER A 175 5.89 8.28 -13.33
C SER A 175 4.69 7.83 -12.48
N PHE A 176 4.93 7.02 -11.46
CA PHE A 176 3.86 6.65 -10.53
C PHE A 176 3.30 7.86 -9.77
N LYS A 177 4.17 8.77 -9.31
CA LYS A 177 3.79 10.03 -8.65
C LYS A 177 2.93 10.93 -9.54
N ASP A 178 3.19 10.96 -10.85
CA ASP A 178 2.37 11.71 -11.82
C ASP A 178 0.94 11.18 -11.94
N CYS A 179 0.63 10.02 -11.37
CA CYS A 179 -0.71 9.43 -11.36
C CYS A 179 -1.52 9.79 -10.11
N PHE A 180 -0.94 10.53 -9.15
CA PHE A 180 -1.62 10.88 -7.89
C PHE A 180 -2.36 12.22 -8.02
N ASP A 181 -3.55 12.30 -7.43
CA ASP A 181 -4.39 13.49 -7.31
C ASP A 181 -4.76 13.70 -5.83
N TRP A 182 -4.30 14.80 -5.22
CA TRP A 182 -4.80 15.23 -3.92
C TRP A 182 -6.16 15.92 -4.07
N VAL A 183 -7.18 15.45 -3.35
CA VAL A 183 -8.57 15.92 -3.47
C VAL A 183 -9.08 16.45 -2.12
N PRO A 184 -8.65 17.65 -1.68
CA PRO A 184 -8.90 18.15 -0.32
C PRO A 184 -10.38 18.42 0.00
N LYS A 185 -11.26 18.37 -0.99
CA LYS A 185 -12.72 18.50 -0.78
C LYS A 185 -13.35 17.19 -0.26
N GLU A 186 -12.66 16.06 -0.44
CA GLU A 186 -13.11 14.76 0.03
C GLU A 186 -12.65 14.52 1.48
N LYS A 187 -13.43 13.72 2.21
CA LYS A 187 -13.12 13.34 3.59
C LYS A 187 -12.22 12.11 3.64
N THR A 188 -11.36 12.02 4.66
CA THR A 188 -10.67 10.77 4.99
C THR A 188 -11.64 9.83 5.70
N LYS A 189 -11.68 8.57 5.27
CA LYS A 189 -12.61 7.55 5.80
C LYS A 189 -11.85 6.45 6.52
N PHE A 190 -12.33 6.06 7.70
CA PHE A 190 -11.85 4.87 8.39
C PHE A 190 -12.78 3.70 8.07
N VAL A 191 -12.30 2.79 7.24
CA VAL A 191 -12.97 1.54 6.93
C VAL A 191 -12.55 0.50 7.97
N VAL A 192 -13.46 0.23 8.90
CA VAL A 192 -13.25 -0.75 9.96
C VAL A 192 -13.88 -2.08 9.55
N VAL A 193 -13.08 -3.14 9.50
CA VAL A 193 -13.51 -4.49 9.11
C VAL A 193 -13.43 -5.41 10.33
N GLU A 194 -14.51 -6.11 10.65
CA GLU A 194 -14.50 -7.14 11.68
C GLU A 194 -13.74 -8.38 11.17
N ARG A 195 -12.71 -8.83 11.90
CA ARG A 195 -11.82 -9.92 11.48
C ARG A 195 -12.53 -11.27 11.46
N SER A 196 -13.45 -11.52 12.39
CA SER A 196 -14.14 -12.81 12.48
C SER A 196 -15.05 -13.07 11.27
N THR A 197 -15.70 -12.02 10.74
CA THR A 197 -16.69 -12.13 9.66
C THR A 197 -16.19 -11.57 8.32
N GLY A 198 -15.17 -10.72 8.33
CA GLY A 198 -14.72 -9.95 7.18
C GLY A 198 -15.67 -8.82 6.78
N GLN A 199 -16.67 -8.49 7.60
CA GLN A 199 -17.64 -7.47 7.27
C GLN A 199 -17.14 -6.08 7.65
N VAL A 200 -17.32 -5.13 6.73
CA VAL A 200 -17.12 -3.70 6.99
C VAL A 200 -18.24 -3.24 7.94
N LEU A 201 -17.87 -2.54 9.02
CA LEU A 201 -18.85 -1.94 9.93
C LEU A 201 -19.76 -0.96 9.16
N ARG A 202 -21.06 -1.00 9.47
CA ARG A 202 -22.06 -0.16 8.77
C ARG A 202 -21.91 1.32 9.07
N THR A 203 -21.41 1.65 10.26
CA THR A 203 -21.15 3.04 10.67
C THR A 203 -20.04 3.64 9.82
N ARG A 204 -20.29 4.84 9.29
CA ARG A 204 -19.28 5.58 8.52
C ARG A 204 -18.49 6.47 9.45
N PHE A 205 -17.19 6.20 9.53
CA PHE A 205 -16.25 7.00 10.32
C PHE A 205 -15.45 7.89 9.37
N VAL A 206 -15.55 9.20 9.53
CA VAL A 206 -14.92 10.18 8.65
C VAL A 206 -14.29 11.31 9.44
N THR A 207 -13.25 11.91 8.89
CA THR A 207 -12.59 13.11 9.40
C THR A 207 -12.29 14.07 8.25
N ASP A 208 -11.92 15.30 8.59
CA ASP A 208 -11.33 16.26 7.63
C ASP A 208 -10.15 15.63 6.86
N PRO A 209 -9.89 16.08 5.62
CA PRO A 209 -8.82 15.53 4.80
C PRO A 209 -7.50 15.53 5.56
N LEU A 210 -6.80 14.41 5.49
CA LEU A 210 -5.43 14.26 5.99
C LEU A 210 -4.72 13.26 5.12
N PHE A 211 -3.40 13.35 5.09
CA PHE A 211 -2.54 12.36 4.46
C PHE A 211 -1.77 11.60 5.54
N PHE A 212 -1.55 10.31 5.37
CA PHE A 212 -0.70 9.53 6.25
C PHE A 212 0.08 8.47 5.45
N PHE A 213 1.26 8.16 5.97
CA PHE A 213 2.04 7.01 5.55
C PHE A 213 1.92 5.89 6.58
N HIS A 214 2.30 6.18 7.83
CA HIS A 214 2.55 5.17 8.84
C HIS A 214 1.47 5.17 9.93
N ALA A 215 0.78 4.04 10.05
CA ALA A 215 0.15 3.65 11.30
C ALA A 215 1.22 3.47 12.37
N VAL A 216 0.94 3.92 13.59
CA VAL A 216 1.80 3.73 14.76
C VAL A 216 1.35 2.48 15.50
N ASN A 217 0.08 2.42 15.90
CA ASN A 217 -0.50 1.27 16.56
C ASN A 217 -2.03 1.26 16.42
N ALA A 218 -2.64 0.10 16.62
CA ALA A 218 -4.08 -0.06 16.77
C ALA A 218 -4.38 -0.99 17.95
N PHE A 219 -5.31 -0.60 18.83
CA PHE A 219 -5.77 -1.45 19.93
C PHE A 219 -7.23 -1.20 20.25
N GLU A 220 -7.83 -2.08 21.05
CA GLU A 220 -9.22 -1.97 21.49
C GLU A 220 -9.27 -1.52 22.95
N ASP A 221 -10.11 -0.53 23.26
CA ASP A 221 -10.34 -0.04 24.62
C ASP A 221 -11.78 0.45 24.79
N ASP A 222 -12.45 -0.01 25.84
CA ASP A 222 -13.83 0.35 26.21
C ASP A 222 -14.83 0.49 25.04
N GLY A 223 -14.91 -0.51 24.16
CA GLY A 223 -15.83 -0.46 22.99
C GLY A 223 -15.39 0.50 21.89
N HIS A 224 -14.12 0.86 21.86
CA HIS A 224 -13.52 1.66 20.80
C HIS A 224 -12.32 0.92 20.18
N VAL A 225 -12.08 1.18 18.91
CA VAL A 225 -10.78 0.95 18.29
C VAL A 225 -10.00 2.25 18.37
N VAL A 226 -8.88 2.24 19.08
CA VAL A 226 -7.92 3.33 19.13
C VAL A 226 -6.89 3.12 18.03
N PHE A 227 -6.79 4.08 17.12
CA PHE A 227 -5.87 4.05 15.99
C PHE A 227 -4.94 5.26 16.01
N ASP A 228 -3.65 5.00 16.20
CA ASP A 228 -2.59 6.00 16.24
C ASP A 228 -1.86 6.02 14.90
N MET A 229 -1.59 7.22 14.36
CA MET A 229 -0.87 7.40 13.10
C MET A 229 0.01 8.65 13.11
N VAL A 230 0.93 8.73 12.14
CA VAL A 230 1.62 9.97 11.78
C VAL A 230 0.91 10.58 10.58
N ALA A 231 0.17 11.66 10.81
CA ALA A 231 -0.62 12.35 9.79
C ALA A 231 0.01 13.69 9.39
N TYR A 232 -0.26 14.09 8.16
CA TYR A 232 0.12 15.35 7.52
C TYR A 232 -1.16 16.07 7.10
N GLU A 233 -1.13 17.40 7.04
CA GLU A 233 -2.27 18.20 6.59
C GLU A 233 -2.63 17.90 5.13
N ASP A 234 -1.63 17.62 4.28
CA ASP A 234 -1.82 17.16 2.91
C ASP A 234 -0.67 16.29 2.39
N ALA A 235 -0.75 15.88 1.12
CA ALA A 235 0.25 15.03 0.47
C ALA A 235 1.49 15.79 -0.06
N SER A 236 1.63 17.10 0.20
CA SER A 236 2.75 17.90 -0.31
C SER A 236 4.11 17.50 0.26
N ILE A 237 4.14 16.82 1.42
CA ILE A 237 5.35 16.23 1.99
C ILE A 237 6.09 15.34 0.97
N MET A 238 5.35 14.65 0.09
CA MET A 238 5.95 13.79 -0.94
C MET A 238 6.86 14.58 -1.89
N ASP A 239 6.55 15.84 -2.17
CA ASP A 239 7.34 16.68 -3.06
C ASP A 239 8.66 17.11 -2.42
N ARG A 240 8.74 17.08 -1.08
CA ARG A 240 9.97 17.39 -0.33
C ARG A 240 10.95 16.23 -0.33
N TYR A 241 10.48 15.01 -0.61
CA TYR A 241 11.33 13.83 -0.73
C TYR A 241 12.00 13.67 -2.10
N TYR A 242 11.85 14.63 -3.02
CA TYR A 242 12.66 14.63 -4.24
C TYR A 242 14.14 14.88 -3.91
N LEU A 243 15.03 14.17 -4.60
CA LEU A 243 16.45 14.16 -4.30
C LEU A 243 17.14 15.51 -4.53
N ASP A 244 16.67 16.32 -5.47
CA ASP A 244 17.16 17.69 -5.66
C ASP A 244 16.86 18.53 -4.42
N ARG A 245 15.61 18.49 -3.92
CA ARG A 245 15.23 19.19 -2.68
C ARG A 245 15.99 18.69 -1.46
N ILE A 246 16.14 17.38 -1.28
CA ILE A 246 16.91 16.79 -0.16
C ILE A 246 18.40 17.19 -0.23
N ARG A 247 18.98 17.36 -1.43
CA ARG A 247 20.39 17.71 -1.58
C ARG A 247 20.66 19.21 -1.50
N GLU A 248 19.69 20.03 -1.90
CA GLU A 248 19.75 21.48 -1.79
C GLU A 248 19.44 21.97 -0.37
N SER A 249 18.70 21.18 0.41
CA SER A 249 18.38 21.47 1.80
C SER A 249 19.59 21.29 2.74
N GLY A 250 20.16 22.40 3.17
CA GLY A 250 20.84 22.46 4.47
C GLY A 250 19.83 22.44 5.63
N GLU A 251 20.25 22.81 6.86
CA GLU A 251 19.37 22.95 8.04
C GLU A 251 18.15 23.90 7.84
N ALA A 252 18.12 24.67 6.75
CA ALA A 252 17.12 25.71 6.48
C ALA A 252 15.84 25.24 5.75
N ASP A 253 15.71 23.97 5.33
CA ASP A 253 14.49 23.46 4.65
C ASP A 253 13.52 22.74 5.59
N PHE A 254 13.68 22.87 6.91
CA PHE A 254 12.64 22.45 7.83
C PHE A 254 11.41 23.35 7.65
N ASP A 255 10.30 22.77 7.19
CA ASP A 255 9.01 23.50 7.12
C ASP A 255 8.19 23.03 8.31
N PRO A 256 8.08 23.83 9.37
CA PRO A 256 7.31 23.45 10.55
C PRO A 256 5.83 23.20 10.23
N ASP A 257 5.31 23.77 9.15
CA ASP A 257 3.91 23.68 8.76
C ASP A 257 3.61 22.44 7.89
N ASN A 258 4.64 21.70 7.49
CA ASN A 258 4.53 20.48 6.67
C ASN A 258 5.28 19.31 7.30
N GLN A 259 5.02 19.05 8.58
CA GLN A 259 5.58 17.93 9.34
C GLN A 259 4.52 16.88 9.65
N GLY A 260 4.99 15.65 9.90
CA GLY A 260 4.14 14.59 10.40
C GLY A 260 3.80 14.81 11.88
N HIS A 261 2.52 14.78 12.22
CA HIS A 261 2.02 14.89 13.58
C HIS A 261 1.41 13.58 14.05
N PHE A 262 1.72 13.18 15.28
CA PHE A 262 1.00 12.09 15.94
C PHE A 262 -0.48 12.47 16.09
N ARG A 263 -1.36 11.63 15.55
CA ARG A 263 -2.82 11.76 15.70
C ARG A 263 -3.37 10.44 16.23
N ARG A 264 -4.19 10.54 17.27
CA ARG A 264 -4.97 9.43 17.83
C ARG A 264 -6.43 9.59 17.41
N PHE A 265 -6.97 8.57 16.75
CA PHE A 265 -8.38 8.45 16.44
C PHE A 265 -9.03 7.41 17.34
N VAL A 266 -10.13 7.77 17.99
CA VAL A 266 -10.89 6.87 18.87
C VAL A 266 -12.21 6.57 18.17
N ILE A 267 -12.31 5.35 17.63
CA ILE A 267 -13.40 4.95 16.73
C ILE A 267 -14.39 4.08 17.52
N PRO A 268 -15.63 4.54 17.77
CA PRO A 268 -16.59 3.76 18.54
C PRO A 268 -17.06 2.55 17.73
N VAL A 269 -16.79 1.35 18.24
CA VAL A 269 -17.22 0.08 17.64
C VAL A 269 -18.26 -0.52 18.58
N ALA A 270 -19.51 -0.62 18.12
CA ALA A 270 -20.55 -1.21 18.96
C ALA A 270 -20.11 -2.62 19.38
N LYS A 271 -20.15 -2.94 20.69
CA LYS A 271 -20.01 -4.32 21.13
C LYS A 271 -21.07 -5.11 20.38
N ALA A 272 -20.68 -6.11 19.61
CA ALA A 272 -21.62 -7.14 19.19
C ALA A 272 -22.28 -7.61 20.48
N ASN A 273 -23.57 -7.36 20.64
CA ASN A 273 -24.30 -7.82 21.81
C ASN A 273 -24.05 -9.33 21.91
N SER A 274 -23.33 -9.75 22.94
CA SER A 274 -23.31 -11.13 23.37
C SER A 274 -24.74 -11.46 23.81
N VAL A 275 -25.52 -12.00 22.88
CA VAL A 275 -26.79 -12.68 23.15
C VAL A 275 -26.46 -14.15 23.34
#